data_AF-A0A3Y1UC32-F1
#
_entry.id   AF-A0A3Y1UC32-F1
#
_cell.length_a   1.000
_cell.length_b   1.000
_cell.length_c   1.000
_cell.angle_alpha   90.00
_cell.angle_beta   90.00
_cell.angle_gamma   90.00
#
_symmetry.space_group_name_H-M   'P 1'
#
loop_
_entity.id
_entity.type
_entity.pdbx_description
1 polymer ?
#
loop_
_entity_poly.entity_id
_entity_poly.type
_entity_poly.pdbx_seq_one_letter_code
_entity_poly.pdbx_strand_id
1 'polypeptide(L)' 'MDKQLWFFSWNAYDAKTWEHLPEYSYGETYVSDASVSAQEIFDGLMEQKSKLRDNLWIHCIAFNKL' A
#
# COMPACT_ATOMS: atom_id res chain seq x y z
N MET A 1 -8.56 22.69 -3.67
CA MET A 1 -8.83 21.34 -4.23
C MET A 1 -9.25 20.47 -3.07
N ASP A 2 -10.37 19.77 -3.21
CA ASP A 2 -10.91 18.91 -2.15
C ASP A 2 -9.96 17.73 -1.89
N LYS A 3 -9.86 17.35 -0.62
CA LYS A 3 -9.00 16.24 -0.18
C LYS A 3 -9.87 15.06 0.24
N GLN A 4 -9.33 13.86 0.06
CA GLN A 4 -9.93 12.63 0.55
C GLN A 4 -8.88 11.80 1.28
N LEU A 5 -9.33 11.11 2.33
CA LEU A 5 -8.51 10.30 3.20
C LEU A 5 -8.74 8.82 2.89
N TRP A 6 -7.67 8.04 2.93
CA TRP A 6 -7.66 6.62 2.60
C TRP A 6 -6.96 5.85 3.70
N PHE A 7 -7.44 4.65 3.99
CA PHE A 7 -6.74 3.67 4.80
C PHE A 7 -6.21 2.56 3.89
N PHE A 8 -4.92 2.24 4.04
CA PHE A 8 -4.27 1.16 3.33
C PHE A 8 -3.49 0.29 4.32
N SER A 9 -3.72 -1.02 4.27
CA SER A 9 -2.97 -1.99 5.09
C SER A 9 -2.54 -3.18 4.25
N TRP A 10 -1.36 -3.70 4.57
CA TRP A 10 -0.72 -4.75 3.79
C TRP A 10 0.16 -5.64 4.66
N ASN A 11 0.33 -6.88 4.19
CA ASN A 11 1.38 -7.76 4.62
C ASN A 11 2.48 -7.79 3.56
N ALA A 12 3.71 -7.94 4.01
CA ALA A 12 4.88 -8.06 3.17
C ALA A 12 5.51 -9.45 3.31
N TYR A 13 6.05 -9.95 2.22
CA TYR A 13 6.72 -11.24 2.17
C TYR A 13 7.97 -11.14 1.29
N ASP A 14 8.94 -12.02 1.52
CA ASP A 14 10.03 -12.21 0.58
C ASP A 14 9.48 -12.91 -0.67
N ALA A 15 9.65 -12.29 -1.84
CA ALA A 15 9.08 -12.78 -3.10
C ALA A 15 9.70 -14.11 -3.57
N LYS A 16 10.83 -14.53 -3.01
CA LYS A 16 11.49 -15.80 -3.35
C LYS A 16 11.14 -16.90 -2.36
N THR A 17 11.20 -16.61 -1.07
CA THR A 17 10.98 -17.62 -0.02
C THR A 17 9.54 -17.67 0.47
N TRP A 18 8.72 -16.68 0.14
CA TRP A 18 7.36 -16.46 0.66
C TRP A 18 7.30 -16.30 2.17
N GLU A 19 8.44 -16.07 2.81
CA GLU A 19 8.51 -15.80 4.24
C GLU A 19 7.87 -14.45 4.55
N HIS A 20 7.04 -14.42 5.58
CA HIS A 20 6.43 -13.18 6.05
C HIS A 20 7.49 -12.25 6.63
N LEU A 21 7.39 -10.96 6.29
CA LEU A 21 8.30 -9.90 6.71
C LEU A 21 7.52 -8.84 7.54
N PRO A 22 7.37 -9.05 8.86
CA PRO A 22 6.59 -8.16 9.72
C PRO A 22 7.09 -6.72 9.72
N GLU A 23 8.39 -6.51 9.61
CA GLU A 23 9.02 -5.19 9.60
C GLU A 23 8.72 -4.36 8.34
N TYR A 24 8.09 -4.97 7.33
CA TYR A 24 7.56 -4.32 6.13
C TYR A 24 6.03 -4.39 6.03
N SER A 25 5.34 -4.94 7.04
CA SER A 25 3.89 -5.10 7.08
C SER A 25 3.26 -4.04 7.98
N TYR A 26 2.36 -3.22 7.43
CA TYR A 26 1.81 -2.07 8.16
C TYR A 26 0.38 -1.73 7.72
N GLY A 27 -0.23 -0.81 8.46
CA GLY A 27 -1.38 -0.04 8.01
C GLY A 27 -1.11 1.45 8.19
N GLU A 28 -1.47 2.26 7.20
CA GLU A 28 -1.30 3.71 7.24
C GLU A 28 -2.48 4.45 6.60
N THR A 29 -2.58 5.74 6.92
CA THR A 29 -3.54 6.65 6.29
C THR A 29 -2.85 7.52 5.25
N TYR A 30 -3.47 7.68 4.09
CA TYR A 30 -2.98 8.49 2.98
C TYR A 30 -3.98 9.57 2.60
N VAL A 31 -3.50 10.77 2.26
CA VAL A 31 -4.34 11.88 1.78
C VAL A 31 -4.10 12.07 0.29
N SER A 32 -5.17 12.03 -0.50
CA SER A 32 -5.11 12.32 -1.94
C SER A 32 -5.96 13.53 -2.30
N ASP A 33 -5.76 14.03 -3.51
CA ASP A 33 -6.75 14.91 -4.13
C ASP A 33 -8.03 14.13 -4.45
N ALA A 34 -9.19 14.79 -4.37
CA ALA A 34 -10.49 14.20 -4.71
C ALA A 34 -10.64 13.89 -6.20
N SER A 35 -9.84 14.53 -7.06
CA SER A 35 -9.79 14.26 -8.51
C SER A 35 -9.07 12.97 -8.88
N VAL A 36 -8.23 12.42 -7.99
CA VAL A 36 -7.48 11.19 -8.25
C VAL A 36 -8.39 9.98 -7.99
N SER A 37 -8.38 9.03 -8.90
CA SER A 37 -9.18 7.82 -8.77
C SER A 37 -8.63 6.88 -7.70
N ALA A 38 -9.51 6.05 -7.12
CA ALA A 38 -9.11 5.03 -6.14
C ALA A 38 -8.05 4.07 -6.70
N GLN A 39 -8.14 3.73 -7.99
CA GLN A 39 -7.20 2.83 -8.67
C GLN A 39 -5.80 3.45 -8.77
N GLU A 40 -5.69 4.71 -9.19
CA GLU A 40 -4.39 5.40 -9.27
C GLU A 40 -3.72 5.51 -7.90
N ILE A 41 -4.50 5.74 -6.84
CA ILE A 41 -3.99 5.78 -5.47
C ILE A 41 -3.48 4.41 -5.05
N PHE A 42 -4.27 3.36 -5.32
CA PHE A 42 -3.90 1.99 -4.98
C PHE A 42 -2.62 1.55 -5.70
N ASP A 43 -2.53 1.76 -7.02
CA ASP A 43 -1.37 1.38 -7.81
C ASP A 43 -0.11 2.13 -7.36
N GLY A 44 -0.24 3.43 -7.08
CA GLY A 44 0.85 4.23 -6.54
C GLY A 44 1.35 3.73 -5.17
N LEU A 45 0.43 3.34 -4.27
CA LEU A 45 0.80 2.77 -2.97
C LEU A 45 1.48 1.41 -3.14
N MET A 46 0.94 0.51 -3.98
CA MET A 46 1.54 -0.80 -4.24
C MET A 46 2.95 -0.68 -4.84
N GLU A 47 3.15 0.24 -5.79
CA GLU A 47 4.46 0.53 -6.36
C GLU A 47 5.42 1.11 -5.32
N GLN A 48 4.97 2.07 -4.51
CA GLN A 48 5.79 2.68 -3.48
C GLN A 48 6.24 1.65 -2.43
N LYS A 49 5.32 0.80 -1.96
CA LYS A 49 5.62 -0.19 -0.90
C LYS A 49 6.50 -1.32 -1.41
N SER A 50 6.32 -1.78 -2.65
CA SER A 50 7.17 -2.83 -3.23
C SER A 50 8.64 -2.40 -3.42
N LYS A 51 8.93 -1.09 -3.45
CA LYS A 51 10.29 -0.55 -3.56
C LYS A 51 11.04 -0.40 -2.23
N LEU A 52 10.43 -0.72 -1.09
CA LEU A 52 11.06 -0.58 0.23
C LEU A 52 12.22 -1.56 0.46
N ARG A 53 12.26 -2.67 -0.28
CA ARG A 53 13.31 -3.70 -0.23
C ARG A 53 13.33 -4.47 -1.54
N ASP A 54 14.49 -4.94 -1.96
CA ASP A 54 14.60 -5.89 -3.08
C ASP A 54 13.86 -7.21 -2.76
N ASN A 55 13.19 -7.78 -3.76
CA ASN A 55 12.36 -8.99 -3.61
C ASN A 55 11.25 -8.85 -2.56
N LEU A 56 10.67 -7.66 -2.40
CA LEU A 56 9.52 -7.46 -1.52
C LEU A 56 8.22 -7.69 -2.29
N TRP A 57 7.42 -8.64 -1.85
CA TRP A 57 6.05 -8.83 -2.34
C TRP A 57 5.06 -8.24 -1.34
N ILE A 58 4.16 -7.39 -1.82
CA ILE A 58 3.13 -6.74 -1.01
C ILE A 58 1.79 -7.40 -1.30
N HIS A 59 1.11 -7.83 -0.23
CA HIS A 59 -0.27 -8.30 -0.27
C HIS A 59 -1.16 -7.28 0.44
N CYS A 60 -1.98 -6.59 -0.34
CA CYS A 60 -3.01 -5.70 0.21
C CYS A 60 -4.01 -6.49 1.06
N ILE A 61 -4.20 -6.07 2.30
CA ILE A 61 -5.20 -6.62 3.23
C ILE A 61 -6.47 -5.76 3.23
N ALA A 62 -6.30 -4.44 3.21
CA ALA A 62 -7.44 -3.52 3.12
C ALA A 62 -7.04 -2.22 2.42
N PHE A 63 -7.96 -1.70 1.58
CA PHE A 63 -7.86 -0.39 0.96
C PHE A 63 -9.25 0.23 0.89
N ASN A 64 -9.50 1.27 1.70
CA ASN A 64 -10.82 1.89 1.82
C ASN A 64 -10.71 3.40 1.95
N LYS A 65 -11.71 4.12 1.44
CA LYS A 65 -11.89 5.56 1.72
C LYS A 65 -12.38 5.74 3.16
N LEU A 66 -11.85 6.73 3.86
CA LEU A 66 -12.25 7.14 5.21
C LEU A 66 -13.23 8.31 5.17
#